data_AF-A0A3P7DVU3-F1
#
_entry.id   AF-A0A3P7DVU3-F1
#
_cell.length_a   1.000
_cell.length_b   1.000
_cell.length_c   1.000
_cell.angle_alpha   90.00
_cell.angle_beta   90.00
_cell.angle_gamma   90.00
#
_symmetry.space_group_name_H-M   'P 1'
#
loop_
_entity.id
_entity.type
_entity.pdbx_description
1 polymer ?
#
loop_
_entity_poly.entity_id
_entity_poly.type
_entity_poly.pdbx_seq_one_letter_code
_entity_poly.pdbx_strand_id
1 'polypeptide(L)'
;MVEYDWREIHSVKISCGERLSDQIYLDLIGGRYSCFRLLNGTHEIGCSSAEEGNEGVVVYANNADELINLIAGLDSEDRIITAFDIFLLNEEIIRVLKDDKVRGVLLLRNESAISDVKRLDIGFSEDAFCPNEQFDISGKCENRWNEHGALLPEGFRFINWKKPIFVIENCTEIDIIRNFVSRFAMLYIYHLF
;
A
#
# COMPACT_ATOMS: atom_id res chain seq x y z
N MET A 1 52.42 53.45 -10.71
CA MET A 1 52.45 52.06 -10.20
C MET A 1 51.00 51.70 -9.99
N VAL A 2 50.42 50.91 -10.90
CA VAL A 2 48.97 50.73 -11.00
C VAL A 2 48.55 49.69 -9.96
N GLU A 3 47.88 50.17 -8.92
CA GLU A 3 47.28 49.36 -7.86
C GLU A 3 45.96 48.80 -8.40
N TYR A 4 45.88 47.48 -8.54
CA TYR A 4 44.67 46.80 -9.02
C TYR A 4 43.60 46.80 -7.91
N ASP A 5 42.49 47.49 -8.16
CA ASP A 5 41.29 47.49 -7.32
C ASP A 5 40.45 46.25 -7.62
N TRP A 6 40.35 45.33 -6.65
CA TRP A 6 39.63 44.06 -6.76
C TRP A 6 38.12 44.18 -6.43
N ARG A 7 37.51 45.35 -6.60
CA ARG A 7 36.11 45.61 -6.25
C ARG A 7 35.11 45.45 -7.39
N GLU A 8 35.16 44.34 -8.13
CA GLU A 8 34.02 43.94 -8.98
C GLU A 8 33.87 42.41 -9.00
N ILE A 9 33.49 41.82 -7.85
CA ILE A 9 32.87 40.49 -7.87
C ILE A 9 31.38 40.72 -8.02
N HIS A 10 30.91 40.73 -9.28
CA HIS A 10 29.50 40.64 -9.59
C HIS A 10 28.91 39.42 -8.86
N SER A 11 27.86 39.64 -8.06
CA SER A 11 27.17 38.55 -7.37
C SER A 11 26.61 37.59 -8.40
N VAL A 12 27.19 36.39 -8.53
CA VAL A 12 26.54 35.29 -9.22
C VAL A 12 25.33 34.90 -8.38
N LYS A 13 24.12 35.30 -8.80
CA LYS A 13 22.88 34.77 -8.25
C LYS A 13 22.73 33.34 -8.74
N ILE A 14 23.09 32.37 -7.90
CA ILE A 14 22.74 30.97 -8.13
C ILE A 14 21.24 30.85 -7.86
N SER A 15 20.45 30.82 -8.95
CA SER A 15 19.03 30.46 -8.86
C SER A 15 18.94 28.95 -8.75
N CYS A 16 18.58 28.45 -7.56
CA CYS A 16 18.26 27.05 -7.39
C CYS A 16 16.88 26.80 -8.00
N GLY A 17 16.82 26.31 -9.23
CA GLY A 17 15.57 25.91 -9.88
C GLY A 17 15.21 24.50 -9.45
N GLU A 18 14.11 24.36 -8.70
CA GLU A 18 13.49 23.05 -8.45
C GLU A 18 12.65 22.65 -9.66
N ARG A 19 12.56 21.34 -9.92
CA ARG A 19 11.65 20.84 -10.94
C ARG A 19 10.22 20.97 -10.41
N LEU A 20 9.30 21.38 -11.27
CA LEU A 20 7.87 21.44 -10.92
C LEU A 20 7.34 20.09 -10.43
N SER A 21 7.88 18.98 -10.95
CA SER A 21 7.57 17.63 -10.46
C SER A 21 7.83 17.46 -8.97
N ASP A 22 8.95 17.99 -8.49
CA ASP A 22 9.44 17.78 -7.12
C ASP A 22 8.65 18.66 -6.12
N GLN A 23 7.91 19.64 -6.63
CA GLN A 23 6.98 20.48 -5.87
C GLN A 23 5.56 19.91 -5.82
N ILE A 24 5.24 18.92 -6.68
CA ILE A 24 3.90 18.31 -6.79
C ILE A 24 3.90 16.90 -6.21
N TYR A 25 4.90 16.10 -6.54
CA TYR A 25 4.96 14.68 -6.22
C TYR A 25 5.94 14.40 -5.10
N LEU A 26 5.51 13.52 -4.21
CA LEU A 26 6.39 12.87 -3.25
C LEU A 26 6.52 11.40 -3.63
N ASP A 27 7.74 10.99 -3.94
CA ASP A 27 8.03 9.59 -4.22
C ASP A 27 8.13 8.79 -2.92
N LEU A 28 7.29 7.75 -2.80
CA LEU A 28 7.34 6.80 -1.69
C LEU A 28 8.40 5.72 -1.99
N ILE A 29 9.63 5.97 -1.55
CA ILE A 29 10.78 5.08 -1.79
C ILE A 29 10.64 3.78 -0.99
N GLY A 30 9.93 3.82 0.15
CA GLY A 30 9.66 2.68 1.02
C GLY A 30 8.67 1.66 0.46
N GLY A 31 7.94 1.99 -0.61
CA GLY A 31 7.00 1.10 -1.29
C GLY A 31 7.63 0.01 -2.16
N ARG A 32 8.87 -0.42 -1.90
CA ARG A 32 9.53 -1.48 -2.70
C ARG A 32 8.84 -2.83 -2.58
N TYR A 33 8.13 -3.06 -1.49
CA TYR A 33 7.38 -4.29 -1.26
C TYR A 33 6.00 -4.16 -1.87
N SER A 34 5.96 -4.45 -3.17
CA SER A 34 4.74 -4.50 -3.96
C SER A 34 4.21 -5.93 -4.04
N CYS A 35 2.89 -6.05 -3.96
CA CYS A 35 2.20 -7.24 -4.41
C CYS A 35 2.31 -7.33 -5.94
N PHE A 36 2.63 -8.51 -6.46
CA PHE A 36 2.82 -8.75 -7.89
C PHE A 36 1.88 -9.84 -8.39
N ARG A 37 1.59 -9.82 -9.68
CA ARG A 37 0.75 -10.82 -10.33
C ARG A 37 1.51 -12.13 -10.52
N LEU A 38 0.89 -13.23 -10.12
CA LEU A 38 1.30 -14.58 -10.42
C LEU A 38 0.26 -15.25 -11.31
N LEU A 39 0.70 -16.12 -12.21
CA LEU A 39 -0.17 -16.90 -13.09
C LEU A 39 -0.16 -18.35 -12.61
N ASN A 40 -1.36 -18.86 -12.30
CA ASN A 40 -1.59 -20.28 -12.13
C ASN A 40 -2.12 -20.86 -13.46
N GLY A 41 -2.20 -22.19 -13.59
CA GLY A 41 -2.62 -22.84 -14.84
C GLY A 41 -4.03 -22.46 -15.32
N THR A 42 -4.87 -21.90 -14.45
CA THR A 42 -6.27 -21.55 -14.74
C THR A 42 -6.65 -20.10 -14.43
N HIS A 43 -5.93 -19.44 -13.51
CA HIS A 43 -6.29 -18.12 -12.98
C HIS A 43 -5.04 -17.27 -12.78
N GLU A 44 -5.23 -15.95 -12.79
CA GLU A 44 -4.24 -15.01 -12.26
C GLU A 44 -4.54 -14.72 -10.78
N ILE A 45 -3.50 -14.50 -9.99
CA ILE A 45 -3.57 -14.13 -8.57
C ILE A 45 -2.63 -12.96 -8.30
N GLY A 46 -2.79 -12.29 -7.16
CA GLY A 46 -1.96 -11.16 -6.76
C GLY A 46 -2.48 -9.83 -7.30
N CYS A 47 -1.57 -8.91 -7.58
CA CYS A 47 -1.90 -7.50 -7.83
C CYS A 47 -1.34 -6.99 -9.15
N SER A 48 -2.00 -5.96 -9.70
CA SER A 48 -1.60 -5.30 -10.94
C SER A 48 -2.01 -3.83 -10.91
N SER A 49 -1.15 -2.94 -11.41
CA SER A 49 -1.57 -1.59 -11.80
C SER A 49 -2.20 -1.58 -13.19
N ALA A 50 -2.98 -0.55 -13.49
CA ALA A 50 -3.33 -0.21 -14.85
C ALA A 50 -2.09 0.31 -15.62
N GLU A 51 -2.19 0.36 -16.94
CA GLU A 51 -1.09 0.76 -17.84
C GLU A 51 -0.55 2.17 -17.51
N GLU A 52 -1.45 3.10 -17.21
CA GLU A 52 -1.12 4.49 -16.83
C GLU A 52 -0.97 4.68 -15.31
N GLY A 53 -0.87 3.57 -14.57
CA GLY A 53 -0.86 3.59 -13.11
C GLY A 53 -2.26 3.71 -12.49
N ASN A 54 -2.27 3.77 -11.16
CA ASN A 54 -3.51 3.91 -10.40
C ASN A 54 -3.46 5.23 -9.61
N GLU A 55 -4.48 6.06 -9.82
CA GLU A 55 -4.65 7.35 -9.13
C GLU A 55 -5.89 7.33 -8.24
N GLY A 56 -5.82 8.09 -7.15
CA GLY A 56 -6.94 8.32 -6.26
C GLY A 56 -6.59 9.23 -5.09
N VAL A 57 -7.62 9.69 -4.39
CA VAL A 57 -7.45 10.42 -3.12
C VAL A 57 -7.01 9.43 -2.06
N VAL A 58 -5.91 9.72 -1.36
CA VAL A 58 -5.46 8.88 -0.26
C VAL A 58 -6.39 9.07 0.93
N VAL A 59 -6.92 7.97 1.47
CA VAL A 59 -7.77 7.95 2.65
C VAL A 59 -7.14 7.08 3.72
N TYR A 60 -6.97 7.63 4.91
CA TYR A 60 -6.27 7.00 6.02
C TYR A 60 -7.28 6.63 7.09
N ALA A 61 -7.25 5.38 7.54
CA ALA A 61 -8.11 4.90 8.60
C ALA A 61 -7.27 4.37 9.77
N ASN A 62 -7.66 4.77 10.99
CA ASN A 62 -7.01 4.34 12.23
C ASN A 62 -7.57 3.01 12.76
N ASN A 63 -8.75 2.61 12.29
CA ASN A 63 -9.44 1.41 12.72
C ASN A 63 -10.32 0.84 11.59
N ALA A 64 -10.81 -0.38 11.78
CA ALA A 64 -11.59 -1.11 10.78
C ALA A 64 -12.93 -0.41 10.45
N ASP A 65 -13.69 0.00 11.47
CA ASP A 65 -14.99 0.63 11.31
C ASP A 65 -14.91 1.94 10.50
N GLU A 66 -13.88 2.75 10.77
CA GLU A 66 -13.60 3.98 10.02
C GLU A 66 -13.39 3.69 8.53
N LEU A 67 -12.58 2.68 8.20
CA LEU A 67 -12.31 2.32 6.82
C LEU A 67 -13.56 1.82 6.10
N ILE A 68 -14.32 0.93 6.75
CA ILE A 68 -15.54 0.34 6.20
C ILE A 68 -16.60 1.42 5.95
N ASN A 69 -16.84 2.28 6.94
CA ASN A 69 -17.81 3.37 6.83
C ASN A 69 -17.40 4.41 5.78
N LEU A 70 -16.10 4.71 5.67
CA LEU A 70 -15.58 5.60 4.64
C LEU A 70 -15.88 5.04 3.25
N ILE A 71 -15.49 3.79 2.97
CA ILE A 71 -15.72 3.16 1.65
C ILE A 71 -17.21 3.07 1.33
N ALA A 72 -18.05 2.74 2.31
CA ALA A 72 -19.49 2.64 2.15
C ALA A 72 -20.16 4.00 1.83
N GLY A 73 -19.59 5.11 2.32
CA GLY A 73 -20.10 6.46 2.11
C GLY A 73 -19.68 7.13 0.80
N LEU A 74 -18.77 6.52 0.03
CA LEU A 74 -18.30 7.05 -1.25
C LEU A 74 -19.27 6.80 -2.40
N ASP A 75 -19.38 7.79 -3.29
CA ASP A 75 -20.10 7.70 -4.55
C ASP A 75 -19.36 6.77 -5.53
N SER A 76 -20.07 6.23 -6.54
CA SER A 76 -19.50 5.28 -7.51
C SER A 76 -18.36 5.87 -8.35
N GLU A 77 -18.31 7.19 -8.50
CA GLU A 77 -17.28 7.91 -9.25
C GLU A 77 -16.02 8.19 -8.42
N ASP A 78 -16.09 8.01 -7.10
CA ASP A 78 -14.96 8.28 -6.22
C ASP A 78 -13.84 7.26 -6.45
N ARG A 79 -12.62 7.78 -6.55
CA ARG A 79 -11.40 6.99 -6.71
C ARG A 79 -10.49 7.22 -5.52
N ILE A 80 -10.31 6.20 -4.72
CA ILE A 80 -9.51 6.29 -3.49
C ILE A 80 -8.35 5.31 -3.47
N ILE A 81 -7.30 5.70 -2.76
CA ILE A 81 -6.20 4.83 -2.33
C ILE A 81 -6.31 4.69 -0.81
N THR A 82 -6.55 3.49 -0.31
CA THR A 82 -6.69 3.28 1.14
C THR A 82 -5.32 3.15 1.78
N ALA A 83 -5.09 3.81 2.90
CA ALA A 83 -3.91 3.66 3.73
C ALA A 83 -4.32 3.29 5.15
N PHE A 84 -3.79 2.20 5.70
CA PHE A 84 -4.13 1.77 7.05
C PHE A 84 -3.05 0.84 7.60
N ASP A 85 -3.04 0.64 8.91
CA ASP A 85 -2.07 -0.24 9.56
C ASP A 85 -2.30 -1.71 9.13
N ILE A 86 -1.24 -2.41 8.72
CA ILE A 86 -1.31 -3.79 8.23
C ILE A 86 -2.04 -4.75 9.21
N PHE A 87 -1.97 -4.48 10.52
CA PHE A 87 -2.62 -5.29 11.55
C PHE A 87 -4.14 -5.08 11.64
N LEU A 88 -4.72 -4.17 10.86
CA LEU A 88 -6.18 -4.04 10.71
C LEU A 88 -6.75 -5.01 9.66
N LEU A 89 -5.90 -5.71 8.89
CA LEU A 89 -6.37 -6.70 7.92
C LEU A 89 -7.16 -7.82 8.63
N ASN A 90 -8.41 -7.97 8.21
CA ASN A 90 -9.30 -9.05 8.58
C ASN A 90 -10.26 -9.32 7.42
N GLU A 91 -11.12 -10.34 7.54
CA GLU A 91 -12.05 -10.71 6.47
C GLU A 91 -12.97 -9.56 6.03
N GLU A 92 -13.43 -8.72 6.97
CA GLU A 92 -14.33 -7.61 6.69
C GLU A 92 -13.64 -6.49 5.89
N ILE A 93 -12.43 -6.12 6.29
CA ILE A 93 -11.59 -5.15 5.59
C ILE A 93 -11.25 -5.68 4.20
N ILE A 94 -10.84 -6.94 4.08
CA ILE A 94 -10.54 -7.54 2.77
C ILE A 94 -11.77 -7.51 1.85
N ARG A 95 -12.98 -7.70 2.38
CA ARG A 95 -14.22 -7.61 1.59
C ARG A 95 -14.43 -6.21 1.02
N VAL A 96 -14.25 -5.15 1.81
CA VAL A 96 -14.43 -3.76 1.31
C VAL A 96 -13.30 -3.31 0.39
N LEU A 97 -12.08 -3.82 0.57
CA LEU A 97 -10.95 -3.52 -0.33
C LEU A 97 -11.13 -4.07 -1.74
N LYS A 98 -12.01 -5.05 -1.95
CA LYS A 98 -12.36 -5.57 -3.29
C LYS A 98 -13.20 -4.59 -4.10
N ASP A 99 -13.82 -3.58 -3.48
CA ASP A 99 -14.64 -2.57 -4.16
C ASP A 99 -13.85 -1.81 -5.25
N ASP A 100 -14.46 -1.57 -6.40
CA ASP A 100 -13.82 -0.93 -7.56
C ASP A 100 -13.46 0.54 -7.32
N LYS A 101 -14.12 1.20 -6.34
CA LYS A 101 -13.78 2.54 -5.85
C LYS A 101 -12.37 2.59 -5.23
N VAL A 102 -11.93 1.47 -4.65
CA VAL A 102 -10.56 1.31 -4.14
C VAL A 102 -9.63 1.01 -5.30
N ARG A 103 -8.84 2.01 -5.70
CA ARG A 103 -7.90 1.95 -6.82
C ARG A 103 -6.52 1.44 -6.42
N GLY A 104 -6.22 1.33 -5.12
CA GLY A 104 -4.97 0.82 -4.59
C GLY A 104 -4.96 0.81 -3.08
N VAL A 105 -4.01 0.07 -2.50
CA VAL A 105 -3.91 -0.14 -1.05
C VAL A 105 -2.48 0.08 -0.56
N LEU A 106 -2.33 0.89 0.49
CA LEU A 106 -1.10 1.10 1.24
C LEU A 106 -1.24 0.46 2.62
N LEU A 107 -0.51 -0.63 2.84
CA LEU A 107 -0.39 -1.30 4.12
C LEU A 107 0.75 -0.67 4.88
N LEU A 108 0.45 0.02 5.97
CA LEU A 108 1.43 0.72 6.79
C LEU A 108 1.94 -0.24 7.87
N ARG A 109 3.24 -0.52 7.88
CA ARG A 109 3.87 -1.34 8.91
C ARG A 109 4.83 -0.49 9.71
N ASN A 110 4.42 -0.12 10.92
CA ASN A 110 5.30 0.58 11.85
C ASN A 110 5.87 -0.38 12.88
N GLU A 111 7.13 -0.78 12.72
CA GLU A 111 7.79 -1.72 13.65
C GLU A 111 7.85 -1.21 15.09
N SER A 112 7.85 0.11 15.30
CA SER A 112 7.90 0.71 16.64
C SER A 112 6.56 0.63 17.38
N ALA A 113 5.44 0.41 16.67
CA ALA A 113 4.11 0.30 17.27
C ALA A 113 3.76 -1.13 17.71
N ILE A 114 4.61 -2.09 17.36
CA ILE A 114 4.36 -3.51 17.60
C ILE A 114 4.95 -3.88 18.96
N SER A 115 4.13 -3.87 20.00
CA SER A 115 4.44 -4.71 21.17
C SER A 115 4.34 -6.17 20.73
N ASP A 116 5.28 -7.02 21.16
CA ASP A 116 5.29 -8.45 20.85
C ASP A 116 3.92 -9.12 21.09
N VAL A 117 3.16 -8.59 22.06
CA VAL A 117 1.82 -9.04 22.43
C VAL A 117 0.81 -8.94 21.27
N LYS A 118 0.85 -7.88 20.45
CA LYS A 118 -0.09 -7.75 19.31
C LYS A 118 0.20 -8.74 18.17
N ARG A 119 1.46 -9.18 18.01
CA ARG A 119 1.84 -10.17 16.99
C ARG A 119 1.35 -11.58 17.32
N LEU A 120 1.17 -11.88 18.60
CA LEU A 120 0.95 -13.23 19.09
C LEU A 120 -0.54 -13.63 19.09
N ASP A 121 -1.45 -12.66 19.22
CA ASP A 121 -2.89 -12.97 19.34
C ASP A 121 -3.66 -12.95 18.01
N ILE A 122 -3.07 -12.39 16.94
CA ILE A 122 -3.73 -12.28 15.63
C ILE A 122 -2.88 -13.07 14.63
N GLY A 123 -3.34 -14.27 14.28
CA GLY A 123 -2.75 -15.05 13.20
C GLY A 123 -2.64 -14.20 11.94
N PHE A 124 -1.42 -13.96 11.48
CA PHE A 124 -1.16 -13.22 10.24
C PHE A 124 -0.41 -14.13 9.27
N SER A 125 -1.17 -14.82 8.43
CA SER A 125 -0.68 -15.62 7.32
C SER A 125 -1.47 -15.28 6.08
N GLU A 126 -0.76 -14.98 5.00
CA GLU A 126 -1.37 -14.69 3.70
C GLU A 126 -1.79 -15.95 2.95
N ASP A 127 -1.34 -17.13 3.41
CA ASP A 127 -1.65 -18.43 2.82
C ASP A 127 -3.06 -18.91 3.21
N ALA A 128 -3.57 -19.93 2.54
CA ALA A 128 -4.88 -20.52 2.83
C ALA A 128 -4.84 -21.34 4.12
N PHE A 129 -6.02 -21.72 4.66
CA PHE A 129 -6.11 -22.69 5.77
C PHE A 129 -5.42 -24.02 5.45
N CYS A 130 -5.40 -24.35 4.16
CA CYS A 130 -4.97 -25.64 3.63
C CYS A 130 -3.94 -25.40 2.51
N PRO A 131 -2.68 -25.09 2.86
CA PRO A 131 -1.65 -24.86 1.86
C PRO A 131 -1.52 -26.07 0.93
N ASN A 132 -1.46 -25.82 -0.38
CA ASN A 132 -1.31 -26.84 -1.42
C ASN A 132 -2.37 -27.96 -1.43
N GLU A 133 -3.61 -27.69 -0.95
CA GLU A 133 -4.70 -28.68 -0.94
C GLU A 133 -4.88 -29.39 -2.29
N GLN A 134 -4.84 -28.64 -3.40
CA GLN A 134 -5.00 -29.22 -4.74
C GLN A 134 -3.89 -30.18 -5.17
N PHE A 135 -2.76 -30.20 -4.45
CA PHE A 135 -1.62 -31.07 -4.71
C PHE A 135 -1.49 -32.19 -3.67
N ASP A 136 -2.40 -32.24 -2.69
CA ASP A 136 -2.41 -33.32 -1.72
C ASP A 136 -2.91 -34.63 -2.34
N ILE A 137 -2.44 -35.76 -1.78
CA ILE A 137 -2.82 -37.11 -2.24
C ILE A 137 -4.32 -37.32 -2.11
N SER A 138 -4.95 -36.78 -1.06
CA SER A 138 -6.39 -36.91 -0.82
C SER A 138 -7.22 -35.96 -1.70
N GLY A 139 -6.61 -34.88 -2.21
CA GLY A 139 -7.28 -33.77 -2.86
C GLY A 139 -8.28 -33.04 -1.94
N LYS A 140 -8.15 -33.20 -0.62
CA LYS A 140 -9.04 -32.63 0.40
C LYS A 140 -8.23 -31.99 1.50
N CYS A 141 -8.77 -30.92 2.07
CA CYS A 141 -8.25 -30.35 3.29
C CYS A 141 -8.73 -31.15 4.51
N GLU A 142 -8.06 -32.27 4.77
CA GLU A 142 -8.30 -33.05 5.99
C GLU A 142 -7.72 -32.33 7.22
N ASN A 143 -6.55 -31.73 7.06
CA ASN A 143 -5.85 -31.01 8.12
C ASN A 143 -5.76 -29.52 7.76
N ARG A 144 -6.50 -28.68 8.49
CA ARG A 144 -6.45 -27.22 8.34
C ARG A 144 -5.21 -26.63 9.05
N TRP A 145 -4.03 -26.96 8.53
CA TRP A 145 -2.73 -26.65 9.14
C TRP A 145 -2.55 -25.17 9.49
N ASN A 146 -3.20 -24.27 8.77
CA ASN A 146 -3.08 -22.83 8.92
C ASN A 146 -4.41 -22.16 9.33
N GLU A 147 -5.35 -22.90 9.93
CA GLU A 147 -6.67 -22.35 10.33
C GLU A 147 -6.56 -21.17 11.30
N HIS A 148 -5.65 -21.26 12.27
CA HIS A 148 -5.45 -20.20 13.26
C HIS A 148 -4.49 -19.10 12.79
N GLY A 149 -3.82 -19.29 11.65
CA GLY A 149 -2.84 -18.37 11.11
C GLY A 149 -3.37 -17.54 9.96
N ALA A 150 -4.21 -18.10 9.08
CA ALA A 150 -4.60 -17.42 7.86
C ALA A 150 -5.55 -16.25 8.08
N LEU A 151 -5.33 -15.19 7.31
CA LEU A 151 -6.27 -14.06 7.20
C LEU A 151 -7.61 -14.48 6.57
N LEU A 152 -7.56 -15.45 5.65
CA LEU A 152 -8.73 -15.97 4.93
C LEU A 152 -8.63 -17.49 4.74
N PRO A 153 -9.75 -18.20 4.75
CA PRO A 153 -9.78 -19.63 4.43
C PRO A 153 -9.11 -19.98 3.09
N GLU A 154 -9.37 -19.19 2.05
CA GLU A 154 -8.83 -19.34 0.70
C GLU A 154 -7.45 -18.71 0.49
N GLY A 155 -6.92 -17.99 1.49
CA GLY A 155 -5.64 -17.29 1.46
C GLY A 155 -5.69 -15.92 0.79
N PHE A 156 -5.22 -14.90 1.52
CA PHE A 156 -5.13 -13.50 1.06
C PHE A 156 -4.29 -13.36 -0.23
N ARG A 157 -3.19 -14.11 -0.33
CA ARG A 157 -2.26 -14.06 -1.48
C ARG A 157 -2.84 -14.61 -2.79
N PHE A 158 -3.90 -15.42 -2.71
CA PHE A 158 -4.49 -16.10 -3.86
C PHE A 158 -5.64 -15.31 -4.50
N ILE A 159 -5.95 -14.13 -3.96
CA ILE A 159 -6.93 -13.21 -4.53
C ILE A 159 -6.34 -12.50 -5.75
N ASN A 160 -7.10 -12.41 -6.84
CA ASN A 160 -6.84 -11.45 -7.92
C ASN A 160 -7.38 -10.08 -7.52
N TRP A 161 -6.49 -9.19 -7.07
CA TRP A 161 -6.87 -7.90 -6.52
C TRP A 161 -7.26 -6.87 -7.58
N LYS A 162 -6.79 -7.01 -8.83
CA LYS A 162 -7.00 -6.04 -9.93
C LYS A 162 -6.65 -4.58 -9.58
N LYS A 163 -5.84 -4.39 -8.54
CA LYS A 163 -5.33 -3.11 -8.05
C LYS A 163 -3.99 -3.36 -7.37
N PRO A 164 -3.09 -2.37 -7.30
CA PRO A 164 -1.80 -2.55 -6.67
C PRO A 164 -1.92 -2.43 -5.15
N ILE A 165 -1.12 -3.22 -4.44
CA ILE A 165 -1.00 -3.20 -2.98
C ILE A 165 0.48 -3.04 -2.63
N PHE A 166 0.80 -2.08 -1.77
CA PHE A 166 2.16 -1.83 -1.29
C PHE A 166 2.23 -1.90 0.22
N VAL A 167 3.34 -2.42 0.72
CA VAL A 167 3.71 -2.30 2.13
C VAL A 167 4.69 -1.14 2.28
N ILE A 168 4.35 -0.18 3.15
CA ILE A 168 5.19 0.97 3.50
C ILE A 168 5.73 0.73 4.91
N GLU A 169 7.05 0.57 5.02
CA GLU A 169 7.74 0.36 6.31
C GLU A 169 8.48 1.61 6.80
N ASN A 170 8.71 2.59 5.92
CA ASN A 170 9.44 3.79 6.26
C ASN A 170 8.62 4.69 7.18
N CYS A 171 9.08 4.90 8.43
CA CYS A 171 8.36 5.72 9.41
C CYS A 171 8.06 7.14 8.93
N THR A 172 9.01 7.78 8.23
CA THR A 172 8.81 9.14 7.69
C THR A 172 7.70 9.17 6.65
N GLU A 173 7.66 8.18 5.75
CA GLU A 173 6.59 8.08 4.75
C GLU A 173 5.23 7.77 5.39
N ILE A 174 5.20 6.89 6.40
CA ILE A 174 4.00 6.60 7.18
C ILE A 174 3.48 7.88 7.85
N ASP A 175 4.37 8.66 8.48
CA ASP A 175 4.00 9.91 9.14
C ASP A 175 3.50 10.96 8.14
N ILE A 176 4.10 11.03 6.95
CA ILE A 176 3.62 11.89 5.86
C ILE A 176 2.20 11.46 5.47
N ILE A 177 1.96 10.18 5.17
CA ILE A 177 0.65 9.67 4.79
C ILE A 177 -0.39 10.00 5.88
N ARG A 178 -0.08 9.74 7.14
CA ARG A 178 -0.99 10.03 8.28
C ARG A 178 -1.34 11.52 8.39
N ASN A 179 -0.36 12.39 8.23
CA ASN A 179 -0.57 13.83 8.44
C ASN A 179 -1.16 14.54 7.22
N PHE A 180 -0.78 14.16 6.00
CA PHE A 180 -1.21 14.82 4.77
C PHE A 180 -2.61 14.41 4.31
N VAL A 181 -3.08 13.21 4.66
CA VAL A 181 -4.41 12.74 4.26
C VAL A 181 -5.55 13.61 4.80
N SER A 182 -5.31 14.32 5.91
CA SER A 182 -6.26 15.32 6.42
C SER A 182 -6.48 16.53 5.48
N ARG A 183 -5.76 16.65 4.36
CA ARG A 183 -5.74 17.85 3.50
C ARG A 183 -5.91 17.62 1.99
N PHE A 184 -6.47 16.49 1.56
CA PHE A 184 -6.64 16.10 0.13
C PHE A 184 -5.31 15.92 -0.61
N ALA A 185 -4.72 14.72 -0.52
CA ALA A 185 -3.58 14.33 -1.34
C ALA A 185 -4.02 13.32 -2.42
N MET A 186 -3.69 13.60 -3.67
CA MET A 186 -3.82 12.67 -4.78
C MET A 186 -2.51 11.88 -4.90
N LEU A 187 -2.57 10.56 -4.89
CA LEU A 187 -1.40 9.70 -5.05
C LEU A 187 -1.45 9.02 -6.41
N TYR A 188 -0.33 9.10 -7.14
CA TYR A 188 -0.11 8.40 -8.39
C TYR A 188 0.80 7.20 -8.13
N ILE A 189 0.26 6.00 -8.36
CA ILE A 189 1.02 4.76 -8.23
C ILE A 189 1.42 4.28 -9.62
N TYR A 190 2.72 4.36 -9.92
CA TYR A 190 3.31 3.71 -11.09
C TYR A 190 4.09 2.47 -10.67
N HIS A 191 3.84 1.35 -11.35
CA HIS A 191 4.76 0.22 -11.37
C HIS A 191 5.61 0.34 -12.63
N LEU A 192 6.91 0.64 -12.47
CA LEU A 192 7.88 0.39 -13.52
C LEU A 192 8.10 -1.13 -13.56
N PHE A 193 7.80 -1.74 -14.71
CA PHE A 193 8.14 -3.13 -15.02
C PHE A 193 9.64 -3.38 -14.88
#